data_AF-A0A8C0MWC9-F1
#
_entry.id   AF-A0A8C0MWC9-F1
#
_cell.length_a   1.000
_cell.length_b   1.000
_cell.length_c   1.000
_cell.angle_alpha   90.00
_cell.angle_beta   90.00
_cell.angle_gamma   90.00
#
_symmetry.space_group_name_H-M   'P 1'
#
loop_
_entity.id
_entity.type
_entity.pdbx_description
1 polymer ?
#
loop_
_entity_poly.entity_id
_entity_poly.type
_entity_poly.pdbx_seq_one_letter_code
_entity_poly.pdbx_strand_id
1 'polypeptide(L)' 'MLGIFFNVHSAVLIEDVPFTEKDFEKDPQKIYDLYERVSYNCFIAAGLYLLLGGFSFCQVRLNKRKEYMVR' A
#
# COMPACT_ATOMS: atom_id res chain seq x y z
N MET A 1 -0.97 -3.22 6.53
CA MET A 1 0.11 -3.75 7.38
C MET A 1 1.46 -3.18 6.95
N LEU A 2 1.95 -3.47 5.74
CA LEU A 2 3.25 -2.97 5.24
C LEU A 2 3.43 -1.45 5.35
N GLY A 3 2.45 -0.64 4.92
CA GLY A 3 2.53 0.83 5.05
C GLY A 3 2.68 1.32 6.50
N ILE A 4 2.08 0.63 7.47
CA ILE A 4 2.22 0.96 8.89
C ILE A 4 3.67 0.67 9.34
N PHE A 5 4.24 -0.48 8.97
CA PHE A 5 5.62 -0.83 9.32
C PHE A 5 6.67 0.11 8.72
N PHE A 6 6.45 0.64 7.52
CA PHE A 6 7.30 1.68 6.94
C PHE A 6 7.14 3.04 7.66
N ASN A 7 5.93 3.38 8.13
CA ASN A 7 5.69 4.62 8.89
C ASN A 7 6.37 4.63 10.27
N VAL A 8 6.49 3.47 10.96
CA VAL A 8 7.26 3.36 12.22
C VAL A 8 8.78 3.20 11.98
N HIS A 9 9.24 3.31 10.73
CA HIS A 9 10.66 3.21 10.34
C HIS A 9 11.31 1.91 10.84
N SER A 10 10.60 0.79 10.69
CA SER A 10 11.08 -0.51 11.17
C SER A 10 12.38 -0.93 10.48
N ALA A 11 13.41 -1.21 11.28
CA ALA A 11 14.73 -1.63 10.78
C ALA A 11 14.71 -2.96 10.01
N VAL A 12 13.66 -3.77 10.16
CA VAL A 12 13.48 -5.02 9.41
C VAL A 12 13.25 -4.77 7.92
N LEU A 13 12.71 -3.60 7.54
CA LEU A 13 12.40 -3.26 6.15
C LEU A 13 13.49 -2.41 5.49
N ILE A 14 14.70 -2.40 6.05
CA ILE A 14 15.82 -1.62 5.51
C ILE A 14 16.34 -2.19 4.17
N GLU A 15 16.04 -3.44 3.82
CA GLU A 15 16.42 -4.00 2.52
C GLU A 15 15.41 -3.65 1.41
N ASP A 16 14.17 -3.31 1.77
CA ASP A 16 13.09 -2.99 0.83
C ASP A 16 13.07 -1.51 0.42
N VAL A 17 13.80 -0.64 1.12
CA VAL A 17 13.89 0.77 0.81
C VAL A 17 15.11 1.02 -0.08
N PRO A 18 14.96 1.73 -1.22
CA PRO A 18 16.05 1.93 -2.18
C PRO A 18 17.06 2.96 -1.66
N PHE A 19 17.97 2.53 -0.79
CA PHE A 19 19.06 3.35 -0.29
C PHE A 19 20.21 3.47 -1.29
N THR A 20 20.84 4.64 -1.34
CA THR A 20 22.12 4.84 -2.02
C THR A 20 23.21 5.13 -0.99
N GLU A 21 24.46 4.72 -1.22
CA GLU A 21 25.59 5.00 -0.30
C GLU A 21 25.71 6.49 0.07
N LYS A 22 25.31 7.38 -0.84
CA LYS A 22 25.28 8.84 -0.68
C LYS A 22 24.24 9.33 0.34
N ASP A 23 23.23 8.53 0.65
CA ASP A 23 22.18 8.91 1.61
C ASP A 23 22.62 8.67 3.06
N PHE A 24 23.72 7.94 3.28
CA PHE A 24 24.33 7.72 4.60
C PHE A 24 25.36 8.80 4.99
N GLU A 25 25.76 9.68 4.07
CA GLU A 25 26.92 10.56 4.27
C GLU A 25 26.63 11.88 5.01
N LYS A 26 25.40 12.41 4.99
CA LYS A 26 25.15 13.81 5.38
C LYS A 26 23.99 14.11 6.31
N ASP A 27 22.89 13.36 6.27
CA ASP A 27 21.72 13.65 7.12
C ASP A 27 20.76 12.45 7.25
N PRO A 28 20.49 11.94 8.46
CA PRO A 28 19.49 10.87 8.65
C PRO A 28 18.06 11.28 8.28
N GLN A 29 17.74 12.57 8.15
CA GLN A 29 16.41 13.04 7.71
C GLN A 29 16.00 12.46 6.35
N LYS A 30 16.94 12.38 5.40
CA LYS A 30 16.67 11.79 4.08
C LYS A 30 16.19 10.34 4.14
N ILE A 31 16.73 9.57 5.10
CA ILE A 31 16.37 8.16 5.30
C ILE A 31 14.92 8.08 5.74
N TYR A 32 14.51 8.93 6.69
CA TYR A 32 13.13 9.00 7.16
C TYR A 32 12.14 9.44 6.07
N ASP A 33 12.51 10.42 5.24
CA ASP A 33 11.71 10.82 4.07
C ASP A 33 11.48 9.66 3.08
N LEU A 34 12.49 8.82 2.88
CA LEU A 34 12.40 7.64 2.01
C LEU A 34 11.42 6.60 2.58
N TYR A 35 11.49 6.32 3.88
CA TYR A 35 10.53 5.45 4.57
C TYR A 35 9.09 5.97 4.43
N GLU A 36 8.90 7.29 4.58
CA GLU A 36 7.59 7.91 4.47
C GLU A 36 7.03 7.82 3.04
N ARG A 37 7.87 8.05 2.01
CA ARG A 37 7.47 7.88 0.60
C ARG A 37 7.04 6.45 0.27
N VAL A 38 7.80 5.46 0.71
CA VAL A 38 7.45 4.04 0.47
C VAL A 38 6.15 3.69 1.20
N SER A 39 5.98 4.15 2.44
CA SER A 39 4.73 4.02 3.20
C SER A 39 3.53 4.59 2.43
N TYR A 40 3.64 5.82 1.89
CA TYR A 40 2.58 6.46 1.11
C TYR A 40 2.19 5.63 -0.12
N ASN A 41 3.16 5.10 -0.86
CA ASN A 41 2.88 4.23 -2.01
C ASN A 41 2.09 2.97 -1.60
N CYS A 42 2.46 2.34 -0.48
CA CYS A 42 1.73 1.19 0.04
C CYS A 42 0.30 1.53 0.47
N PHE A 43 0.07 2.70 1.09
CA PHE A 43 -1.28 3.13 1.48
C PHE A 43 -2.16 3.44 0.26
N ILE A 44 -1.61 4.08 -0.77
CA ILE A 44 -2.34 4.35 -2.03
C ILE A 44 -2.73 3.02 -2.69
N ALA A 45 -1.80 2.07 -2.80
CA ALA A 45 -2.08 0.76 -3.34
C ALA A 45 -3.18 0.04 -2.56
N ALA A 46 -3.12 0.06 -1.22
CA ALA A 46 -4.16 -0.51 -0.37
C ALA A 46 -5.55 0.13 -0.61
N GLY A 47 -5.59 1.45 -0.78
CA GLY A 47 -6.82 2.18 -1.14
C GLY A 47 -7.41 1.73 -2.48
N LEU A 48 -6.57 1.57 -3.51
CA LEU A 48 -7.00 1.06 -4.82
C LEU A 48 -7.58 -0.35 -4.73
N TYR A 49 -6.94 -1.24 -3.95
CA TYR A 49 -7.46 -2.59 -3.73
C TYR A 49 -8.79 -2.60 -2.96
N LEU A 50 -8.98 -1.70 -2.00
CA LEU A 50 -10.27 -1.56 -1.31
C LEU A 50 -11.38 -1.10 -2.27
N LEU A 51 -11.10 -0.14 -3.14
CA LEU A 51 -12.06 0.32 -4.14
C LEU A 51 -12.41 -0.79 -5.15
N LEU A 52 -11.41 -1.48 -5.69
CA LEU A 52 -11.62 -2.60 -6.61
C LEU A 52 -12.36 -3.75 -5.95
N GLY A 53 -12.01 -4.09 -4.70
CA GLY A 53 -12.68 -5.11 -3.92
C GLY A 53 -14.15 -4.76 -3.65
N GLY A 54 -14.42 -3.51 -3.27
CA GLY A 54 -15.77 -2.98 -3.08
C GLY A 54 -16.60 -3.00 -4.36
N PHE A 55 -16.01 -2.59 -5.48
CA PHE A 55 -16.66 -2.65 -6.79
C PHE A 55 -16.97 -4.09 -7.21
N SER A 56 -16.00 -5.00 -7.09
CA SER A 56 -16.19 -6.42 -7.36
C SER A 56 -17.30 -7.02 -6.48
N PHE A 57 -17.33 -6.69 -5.19
CA PHE A 57 -18.38 -7.13 -4.28
C PHE A 57 -19.78 -6.64 -4.71
N CYS A 58 -19.90 -5.37 -5.08
CA CYS A 58 -21.14 -4.81 -5.63
C CYS A 58 -21.58 -5.54 -6.91
N GLN A 59 -20.65 -5.79 -7.83
CA GLN A 59 -20.92 -6.52 -9.06
C GLN A 59 -21.38 -7.96 -8.79
N VAL A 60 -20.70 -8.70 -7.90
CA VAL A 60 -21.10 -10.06 -7.51
C VAL A 60 -22.51 -10.07 -6.92
N ARG A 61 -22.85 -9.11 -6.05
CA ARG A 61 -24.17 -9.01 -5.44
C ARG A 61 -25.26 -8.72 -6.47
N LEU A 62 -25.00 -7.82 -7.42
CA LEU A 62 -25.94 -7.48 -8.50
C LEU A 62 -26.09 -8.63 -9.50
N ASN A 63 -24.99 -9.30 -9.86
CA ASN A 63 -25.02 -10.41 -10.80
C ASN A 63 -25.77 -11.62 -10.23
N LYS A 64 -25.56 -11.95 -8.95
CA LYS A 64 -26.38 -12.97 -8.27
C LYS A 64 -27.86 -12.63 -8.30
N ARG A 65 -28.26 -11.38 -8.08
CA ARG A 65 -29.69 -10.98 -8.16
C ARG A 65 -30.27 -11.16 -9.57
N LYS A 66 -29.50 -10.90 -10.62
CA LYS A 66 -29.94 -11.09 -12.01
C LYS A 66 -30.11 -12.56 -12.37
N GLU A 67 -29.25 -13.47 -11.88
CA GLU A 67 -29.44 -14.92 -12.09
C GLU A 67 -30.79 -15.43 -11.54
N TYR A 68 -31.25 -14.92 -10.39
CA TYR A 68 -32.56 -15.29 -9.83
C TYR A 68 -33.75 -14.71 -10.61
N MET A 69 -33.56 -13.71 -11.47
CA MET A 69 -34.62 -13.08 -12.26
C MET A 69 -34.77 -13.68 -13.67
N VAL A 70 -33.85 -14.55 -14.08
CA VAL A 70 -33.83 -15.20 -15.40
C VAL A 70 -34.36 -16.65 -15.34
N ARG A 71 -34.87 -17.09 -14.17
CA ARG A 71 -35.54 -18.38 -13.99
C ARG A 71 -37.02 -18.22 -13.68
#